data_AF-A0A958B7H7-F1
#
_entry.id   AF-A0A958B7H7-F1
#
_cell.length_a   1.000
_cell.length_b   1.000
_cell.length_c   1.000
_cell.angle_alpha   90.00
_cell.angle_beta   90.00
_cell.angle_gamma   90.00
#
_symmetry.space_group_name_H-M   'P 1'
#
loop_
_entity.id
_entity.type
_entity.pdbx_description
1 polymer ?
#
loop_
_entity_poly.entity_id
_entity_poly.type
_entity_poly.pdbx_seq_one_letter_code
_entity_poly.pdbx_strand_id
1 'polypeptide(L)' 'MVQAFVFIEAEPGRIQEMVPELAGLRLASSVIKEVHAVTGRYDLVALIESPDIPSLGD' A
#
# COMPACT_ATOMS: atom_id res chain seq x y z
N MET A 1 -12.07 -12.81 -2.24
CA MET A 1 -11.11 -12.15 -1.34
C MET A 1 -9.74 -12.28 -1.94
N VAL A 2 -9.19 -11.17 -2.39
CA VAL A 2 -7.90 -11.07 -3.09
C VAL A 2 -6.96 -10.27 -2.22
N GLN A 3 -5.71 -10.73 -2.14
CA GLN A 3 -4.63 -10.01 -1.49
C GLN A 3 -3.58 -9.67 -2.53
N ALA A 4 -3.08 -8.43 -2.49
CA ALA A 4 -2.05 -7.97 -3.40
C ALA A 4 -0.94 -7.24 -2.64
N PHE A 5 0.30 -7.50 -3.06
CA PHE A 5 1.45 -6.72 -2.65
C PHE A 5 1.68 -5.62 -3.69
N VAL A 6 1.61 -4.37 -3.24
CA VAL A 6 1.90 -3.19 -4.07
C VAL A 6 3.26 -2.65 -3.68
N PHE A 7 4.14 -2.58 -4.66
CA PHE A 7 5.47 -1.99 -4.54
C PHE A 7 5.40 -0.54 -4.98
N ILE A 8 5.84 0.37 -4.12
CA ILE A 8 5.75 1.82 -4.34
C ILE A 8 7.16 2.39 -4.35
N GLU A 9 7.50 3.10 -5.42
CA GLU A 9 8.68 3.98 -5.48
C GLU A 9 8.23 5.38 -5.04
N ALA A 10 8.91 5.97 -4.07
CA ALA A 10 8.58 7.26 -3.50
C ALA A 10 9.78 8.20 -3.59
N GLU A 11 9.52 9.51 -3.63
CA GLU A 11 10.61 10.48 -3.64
C GLU A 11 11.39 10.46 -2.30
N PRO A 12 12.73 10.66 -2.35
CA PRO A 12 13.56 10.66 -1.15
C PRO A 12 13.07 11.72 -0.16
N GLY A 13 12.71 11.27 1.05
CA GLY A 13 12.27 12.15 2.14
C GLY A 13 10.78 12.09 2.49
N ARG A 14 9.92 11.59 1.59
CA ARG A 14 8.47 11.42 1.87
C ARG A 14 8.08 10.07 2.45
N ILE A 15 8.99 9.11 2.45
CA ILE A 15 8.75 7.72 2.88
C ILE A 15 8.20 7.68 4.31
N GLN A 16 8.78 8.44 5.25
CA GLN A 16 8.35 8.43 6.65
C GLN A 16 6.97 9.07 6.88
N GLU A 17 6.56 10.00 6.01
CA GLU A 17 5.23 10.63 6.07
C GLU A 17 4.17 9.74 5.42
N MET A 18 4.53 9.02 4.36
CA MET A 18 3.61 8.15 3.62
C MET A 18 3.25 6.86 4.38
N VAL A 19 4.15 6.30 5.19
CA VAL A 19 3.86 5.09 5.98
C VAL A 19 2.61 5.27 6.87
N PRO A 20 2.53 6.29 7.75
CA PRO A 20 1.35 6.49 8.58
C PRO A 20 0.11 6.95 7.80
N GLU A 21 0.27 7.65 6.67
CA GLU A 21 -0.88 8.04 5.83
C GLU A 21 -1.51 6.84 5.11
N LEU A 22 -0.68 5.91 4.63
CA LEU A 22 -1.13 4.70 3.95
C LEU A 22 -1.58 3.62 4.94
N ALA A 23 -1.00 3.59 6.15
CA ALA A 23 -1.39 2.67 7.20
C ALA A 23 -2.82 2.98 7.69
N GLY A 24 -3.75 2.09 7.37
CA GLY A 24 -5.16 2.25 7.75
C GLY A 24 -6.00 3.03 6.75
N LEU A 25 -5.45 3.37 5.57
CA LEU A 25 -6.22 3.98 4.50
C LEU A 25 -7.26 2.97 3.98
N ARG A 26 -8.53 3.35 4.07
CA ARG A 26 -9.65 2.62 3.49
C ARG A 26 -9.95 3.24 2.13
N LEU A 27 -9.60 2.53 1.08
CA LEU A 27 -10.07 2.84 -0.28
C LEU A 27 -11.55 2.46 -0.37
N ALA A 28 -12.21 2.92 -1.44
CA ALA A 28 -13.66 2.75 -1.62
C ALA A 28 -14.13 1.29 -1.41
N SER A 29 -13.31 0.33 -1.85
CA SER A 29 -13.60 -1.10 -1.75
C SER A 29 -12.46 -1.95 -1.17
N SER A 30 -11.33 -1.33 -0.81
CA SER A 30 -10.09 -2.03 -0.43
C SER A 30 -9.51 -1.50 0.87
N VAL A 31 -8.83 -2.36 1.63
CA VAL A 31 -8.22 -1.98 2.90
C VAL A 31 -6.73 -2.28 2.85
N ILE A 32 -5.91 -1.26 3.13
CA ILE A 32 -4.48 -1.45 3.36
C ILE A 32 -4.30 -2.05 4.75
N LYS A 33 -3.84 -3.31 4.81
CA LYS A 33 -3.62 -4.05 6.07
C LYS A 33 -2.31 -3.64 6.72
N GLU A 34 -1.26 -3.57 5.91
CA GLU A 34 0.10 -3.32 6.38
C GLU A 34 0.87 -2.51 5.34
N VAL A 35 1.76 -1.66 5.83
CA VAL A 35 2.70 -0.89 5.02
C VAL A 35 4.07 -1.04 5.65
N HIS A 36 5.03 -1.49 4.86
CA HIS A 36 6.40 -1.72 5.28
C HIS A 36 7.33 -0.84 4.45
N ALA A 37 8.09 0.03 5.11
CA ALA A 37 9.23 0.69 4.47
C ALA A 37 10.36 -0.33 4.32
N VAL A 38 10.82 -0.53 3.10
CA VAL A 38 11.84 -1.53 2.78
C VAL A 38 13.07 -0.87 2.22
N THR A 39 14.24 -1.44 2.49
CA THR A 39 15.49 -1.04 1.87
C THR A 39 15.68 -1.88 0.60
N GLY A 40 15.50 -1.29 -0.57
CA GLY A 40 15.55 -2.02 -1.84
C GLY A 40 15.38 -1.13 -3.07
N ARG A 41 14.98 -1.75 -4.19
CA ARG A 41 14.62 -1.01 -5.43
C ARG A 41 13.37 -0.15 -5.25
N TYR A 42 12.47 -0.62 -4.39
CA TYR A 42 11.27 0.08 -3.98
C TYR A 42 11.47 0.60 -2.56
N ASP A 43 10.77 1.67 -2.23
CA ASP A 43 10.86 2.31 -0.92
C ASP A 43 9.82 1.75 0.06
N LEU A 44 8.67 1.31 -0.46
CA LEU A 44 7.51 0.88 0.31
C LEU A 44 6.86 -0.36 -0.29
N VAL A 45 6.37 -1.24 0.58
CA VAL A 45 5.53 -2.38 0.24
C VAL A 45 4.24 -2.30 1.03
N ALA A 46 3.10 -2.26 0.34
CA ALA A 46 1.77 -2.26 0.96
C ALA A 46 1.05 -3.58 0.69
N LEU A 47 0.47 -4.16 1.74
CA LEU A 47 -0.43 -5.31 1.64
C LEU A 47 -1.88 -4.80 1.60
N ILE A 48 -2.54 -5.04 0.48
CA ILE A 48 -3.93 -4.62 0.25
C ILE A 48 -4.82 -5.85 0.22
N GLU A 49 -5.93 -5.77 0.96
CA GLU A 49 -7.00 -6.77 0.93
C GLU A 49 -8.24 -6.17 0.28
N SER A 50 -8.77 -6.86 -0.72
CA SER A 50 -9.94 -6.43 -1.50
C SER A 50 -10.90 -7.62 -1.69
N PRO A 51 -12.22 -7.39 -1.82
CA PRO A 51 -13.16 -8.47 -2.14
C PRO A 51 -12.83 -9.12 -3.50
N ASP A 52 -12.55 -8.29 -4.53
CA ASP A 52 -12.38 -8.70 -5.92
C ASP A 52 -11.27 -7.91 -6.64
N ILE A 53 -10.74 -8.44 -7.76
CA ILE A 53 -9.67 -7.79 -8.55
C ILE A 53 -10.07 -6.39 -9.06
N PRO A 54 -11.29 -6.15 -9.58
CA PRO A 54 -11.67 -4.81 -10.06
C PRO A 54 -11.60 -3.75 -8.96
N SER A 55 -11.98 -4.13 -7.74
CA SER A 55 -11.97 -3.28 -6.55
C SER A 55 -10.57 -2.92 -6.04
N LEU A 56 -9.52 -3.55 -6.56
CA LEU A 56 -8.13 -3.23 -6.23
C LEU A 56 -7.64 -1.96 -6.95
N GLY A 57 -8.21 -1.64 -8.11
CA GLY A 57 -7.79 -0.53 -8.97
C GLY A 57 -8.68 0.71 -8.96
N ASP A 58 -9.85 0.62 -8.32
CA ASP A 58 -10.82 1.72 -8.10
C ASP A 58 -10.54 2.47 -6.78
#